data_AF-A0A1G9SEQ5-F1
#
_entry.id   AF-A0A1G9SEQ5-F1
#
_cell.length_a   1.000
_cell.length_b   1.000
_cell.length_c   1.000
_cell.angle_alpha   90.00
_cell.angle_beta   90.00
_cell.angle_gamma   90.00
#
_symmetry.space_group_name_H-M   'P 1'
#
loop_
_entity.id
_entity.type
_entity.pdbx_description
1 polymer ?
#
loop_
_entity_poly.entity_id
_entity_poly.type
_entity_poly.pdbx_seq_one_letter_code
_entity_poly.pdbx_strand_id
1 'polypeptide(L)'
;MVDSAAPPPPDLVWLGQVPVHADAPSETNAIGIWENIPRSVAYQRRWNLHVPSAAKAAYRNATHGLVTVDLGDVPQTMYATTSDLTIPAHLADVRWPALDALPQLTTLKISGPDRGLTNALTTHPIIQNLVWDDPPHTIDLSRTHLTTLKLSGTGLQRLRLPRGLIDLYLTGEPPEAVEAAEEGRWIHLSMASSARAVPHGLHGLRRLNLQASGDLSLIAFEALTDLECLHICWNRPHGGLLDASDLSGFSRLHTLRLTDAYGVDASSLPHPATSMRLLEVNGIRRSQSEVLMARYRSTPVQATVWGAKSDVWLAANIDNPLRDWVDDDERAGAAACKAYTSALRAIDRLPVDNPATAIAAQQILQNLVEKLNTIDERFEIIDTLRREEAADAFFALAQRLGVADSKAADWFDEWRDF
;
A
#
# COMPACT_ATOMS: atom_id res chain seq x y z
N MET A 1 -24.54 4.92 1.62
CA MET A 1 -25.73 4.63 0.80
C MET A 1 -25.60 5.45 -0.47
N VAL A 2 -25.26 4.81 -1.59
CA VAL A 2 -25.20 5.48 -2.90
C VAL A 2 -26.64 5.78 -3.30
N ASP A 3 -26.93 7.03 -3.60
CA ASP A 3 -28.23 7.41 -4.13
C ASP A 3 -28.43 6.70 -5.48
N SER A 4 -29.38 5.74 -5.51
CA SER A 4 -29.57 4.78 -6.61
C SER A 4 -30.08 5.39 -7.93
N ALA A 5 -30.13 6.72 -8.02
CA ALA A 5 -30.73 7.44 -9.15
C ALA A 5 -29.75 7.73 -10.30
N ALA A 6 -28.43 7.58 -10.10
CA ALA A 6 -27.46 7.80 -11.17
C ALA A 6 -27.40 6.57 -12.11
N PRO A 7 -27.54 6.73 -13.43
CA PRO A 7 -27.39 5.61 -14.37
C PRO A 7 -25.98 5.03 -14.28
N PRO A 8 -25.82 3.69 -14.36
CA PRO A 8 -24.51 3.06 -14.31
C PRO A 8 -23.60 3.53 -15.47
N PRO A 9 -22.27 3.31 -15.39
CA PRO A 9 -21.39 3.52 -16.53
C PRO A 9 -21.93 2.85 -17.80
N PRO A 10 -21.78 3.47 -18.99
CA PRO A 10 -22.35 2.96 -20.24
C PRO A 10 -21.79 1.59 -20.65
N ASP A 11 -20.61 1.22 -20.16
CA ASP A 11 -19.96 -0.08 -20.37
C ASP A 11 -20.24 -1.07 -19.22
N LEU A 12 -21.11 -0.74 -18.27
CA LEU A 12 -21.53 -1.66 -17.21
C LEU A 12 -22.37 -2.79 -17.78
N VAL A 13 -21.89 -4.01 -17.62
CA VAL A 13 -22.63 -5.22 -17.98
C VAL A 13 -23.47 -5.66 -16.79
N TRP A 14 -24.79 -5.53 -16.90
CA TRP A 14 -25.71 -6.08 -15.91
C TRP A 14 -25.68 -7.62 -15.95
N LEU A 15 -25.19 -8.24 -14.88
CA LEU A 15 -25.08 -9.70 -14.76
C LEU A 15 -26.39 -10.38 -14.28
N GLY A 16 -27.45 -9.60 -14.07
CA GLY A 16 -28.73 -10.07 -13.55
C GLY A 16 -28.91 -9.77 -12.06
N GLN A 17 -30.14 -9.96 -11.60
CA GLN A 17 -30.49 -9.91 -10.17
C GLN A 17 -30.50 -11.34 -9.64
N VAL A 18 -29.64 -11.65 -8.68
CA VAL A 18 -29.74 -12.91 -7.93
C VAL A 18 -30.63 -12.62 -6.72
N PRO A 19 -31.78 -13.32 -6.55
CA PRO A 19 -32.57 -13.16 -5.35
C PRO A 19 -31.73 -13.57 -4.15
N VAL A 20 -31.79 -12.79 -3.07
CA VAL A 20 -31.20 -13.17 -1.80
C VAL A 20 -31.81 -14.52 -1.39
N HIS A 21 -30.96 -15.50 -1.09
CA HIS A 21 -31.43 -16.84 -0.71
C HIS A 21 -32.37 -16.73 0.51
N ALA A 22 -33.45 -17.52 0.55
CA ALA A 22 -34.43 -17.44 1.63
C ALA A 22 -33.81 -17.69 3.03
N ASP A 23 -32.74 -18.48 3.06
CA ASP A 23 -31.97 -18.80 4.27
C ASP A 23 -30.80 -17.83 4.53
N ALA A 24 -30.65 -16.76 3.74
CA ALA A 24 -29.66 -15.76 4.02
C ALA A 24 -30.01 -15.07 5.35
N PRO A 25 -29.09 -15.03 6.32
CA PRO A 25 -29.39 -14.46 7.62
C PRO A 25 -29.69 -12.96 7.47
N SER A 26 -30.71 -12.49 8.19
CA SER A 26 -31.14 -11.08 8.19
C SER A 26 -30.08 -10.14 8.78
N GLU A 27 -29.16 -10.70 9.56
CA GLU A 27 -28.01 -10.03 10.16
C GLU A 27 -26.76 -10.84 9.85
N THR A 28 -25.68 -10.16 9.47
CA THR A 28 -24.39 -10.80 9.24
C THR A 28 -23.43 -10.37 10.34
N ASN A 29 -22.75 -11.35 10.95
CA ASN A 29 -21.62 -11.09 11.84
C ASN A 29 -20.33 -10.79 11.05
N ALA A 30 -20.43 -10.58 9.73
CA ALA A 30 -19.30 -10.19 8.90
C ALA A 30 -18.96 -8.72 9.17
N ILE A 31 -17.87 -8.51 9.91
CA ILE A 31 -17.20 -7.22 10.02
C ILE A 31 -16.28 -7.10 8.79
N GLY A 32 -16.61 -6.22 7.86
CA GLY A 32 -15.79 -5.99 6.66
C GLY A 32 -16.37 -4.93 5.72
N ILE A 33 -15.49 -4.21 5.03
CA ILE A 33 -15.86 -3.22 4.02
C ILE A 33 -16.28 -3.96 2.74
N TRP A 34 -17.44 -3.61 2.19
CA TRP A 34 -18.02 -4.21 0.96
C TRP A 34 -17.02 -4.29 -0.21
N GLU A 35 -16.08 -3.34 -0.28
CA GLU A 35 -15.02 -3.29 -1.30
C GLU A 35 -14.12 -4.54 -1.33
N ASN A 36 -13.98 -5.26 -0.22
CA ASN A 36 -13.13 -6.46 -0.14
C ASN A 36 -13.85 -7.77 -0.46
N ILE A 37 -15.19 -7.77 -0.57
CA ILE A 37 -15.97 -8.99 -0.80
C ILE A 37 -15.57 -9.72 -2.09
N PRO A 38 -15.42 -9.05 -3.26
CA PRO A 38 -15.01 -9.74 -4.48
C PRO A 38 -13.67 -10.47 -4.31
N ARG A 39 -12.74 -9.86 -3.55
CA ARG A 39 -11.42 -10.43 -3.26
C ARG A 39 -11.55 -11.66 -2.36
N SER A 40 -12.33 -11.58 -1.28
CA SER A 40 -12.61 -12.71 -0.40
C SER A 40 -13.25 -13.88 -1.14
N VAL A 41 -14.18 -13.60 -2.08
CA VAL A 41 -14.79 -14.64 -2.93
C VAL A 41 -13.75 -15.27 -3.86
N ALA A 42 -12.87 -14.47 -4.47
CA ALA A 42 -11.80 -14.98 -5.33
C ALA A 42 -10.83 -15.89 -4.54
N TYR A 43 -10.40 -15.46 -3.35
CA TYR A 43 -9.55 -16.28 -2.46
C TYR A 43 -10.24 -17.55 -2.02
N GLN A 44 -11.52 -17.50 -1.64
CA GLN A 44 -12.27 -18.68 -1.24
C GLN A 44 -12.45 -19.68 -2.40
N ARG A 45 -12.75 -19.18 -3.61
CA ARG A 45 -12.83 -20.03 -4.81
C ARG A 45 -11.49 -20.68 -5.11
N ARG A 46 -10.40 -19.93 -5.02
CA ARG A 46 -9.05 -20.47 -5.21
C ARG A 46 -8.73 -21.53 -4.16
N TRP A 47 -9.01 -21.26 -2.88
CA TRP A 47 -8.85 -22.24 -1.81
C TRP A 47 -9.60 -23.52 -2.17
N ASN A 48 -10.87 -23.42 -2.54
CA ASN A 48 -11.69 -24.58 -2.85
C ASN A 48 -11.20 -25.36 -4.08
N LEU A 49 -10.86 -24.68 -5.18
CA LEU A 49 -10.59 -25.29 -6.48
C LEU A 49 -9.12 -25.68 -6.72
N HIS A 50 -8.17 -24.93 -6.17
CA HIS A 50 -6.75 -25.03 -6.55
C HIS A 50 -5.83 -25.55 -5.45
N VAL A 51 -6.22 -25.42 -4.18
CA VAL A 51 -5.40 -25.95 -3.07
C VAL A 51 -5.69 -27.45 -2.87
N PRO A 52 -4.67 -28.32 -2.91
CA PRO A 52 -4.84 -29.76 -2.71
C PRO A 52 -5.42 -30.12 -1.33
N SER A 53 -6.21 -31.19 -1.26
CA SER A 53 -6.85 -31.65 -0.02
C SER A 53 -5.84 -31.94 1.11
N ALA A 54 -4.66 -32.47 0.77
CA ALA A 54 -3.59 -32.72 1.74
C ALA A 54 -3.07 -31.42 2.38
N ALA A 55 -2.82 -30.39 1.56
CA ALA A 55 -2.40 -29.07 2.05
C ALA A 55 -3.49 -28.41 2.92
N LYS A 56 -4.77 -28.51 2.52
CA LYS A 56 -5.91 -28.04 3.32
C LYS A 56 -6.03 -28.77 4.66
N ALA A 57 -5.74 -30.07 4.68
CA ALA A 57 -5.78 -30.86 5.90
C ALA A 57 -4.62 -30.48 6.83
N ALA A 58 -3.41 -30.36 6.30
CA ALA A 58 -2.23 -29.90 7.05
C ALA A 58 -2.47 -28.50 7.67
N TYR A 59 -2.97 -27.56 6.87
CA TYR A 59 -3.32 -26.21 7.34
C TYR A 59 -4.31 -26.23 8.51
N ARG A 60 -5.39 -27.02 8.40
CA ARG A 60 -6.44 -27.12 9.44
C ARG A 60 -6.00 -27.87 10.68
N ASN A 61 -5.14 -28.87 10.52
CA ASN A 61 -4.65 -29.70 11.61
C ASN A 61 -3.45 -29.09 12.34
N ALA A 62 -2.91 -27.98 11.83
CA ALA A 62 -1.82 -27.26 12.46
C ALA A 62 -2.27 -26.75 13.84
N THR A 63 -1.72 -27.35 14.88
CA THR A 63 -1.94 -26.92 16.27
C THR A 63 -0.90 -25.88 16.65
N HIS A 64 -1.28 -24.96 17.53
CA HIS A 64 -0.34 -24.03 18.13
C HIS A 64 0.70 -24.81 18.96
N GLY A 65 1.92 -24.90 18.44
CA GLY A 65 3.01 -25.68 19.02
C GLY A 65 4.33 -25.37 18.32
N LEU A 66 5.43 -25.61 19.01
CA LEU A 66 6.78 -25.33 18.49
C LEU A 66 7.23 -26.44 17.55
N VAL A 67 7.81 -26.04 16.43
CA VAL A 67 8.44 -26.88 15.41
C VAL A 67 9.85 -26.38 15.14
N THR A 68 10.72 -27.28 14.69
CA THR A 68 12.06 -26.94 14.25
C THR A 68 12.09 -26.82 12.73
N VAL A 69 12.57 -25.69 12.23
CA VAL A 69 12.74 -25.40 10.81
C VAL A 69 14.22 -25.24 10.51
N ASP A 70 14.74 -26.10 9.64
CA ASP A 70 16.13 -26.09 9.20
C ASP A 70 16.20 -25.72 7.71
N LEU A 71 16.45 -24.45 7.43
CA LEU A 71 16.61 -23.94 6.07
C LEU A 71 18.01 -24.17 5.48
N GLY A 72 18.90 -24.88 6.17
CA GLY A 72 20.33 -24.96 5.82
C GLY A 72 21.22 -24.01 6.64
N ASP A 73 20.68 -23.44 7.71
CA ASP A 73 21.40 -22.63 8.71
C ASP A 73 21.38 -23.33 10.09
N VAL A 74 21.65 -22.58 11.16
CA VAL A 74 21.24 -22.96 12.52
C VAL A 74 19.72 -23.19 12.55
N PRO A 75 19.24 -24.38 12.95
CA PRO A 75 17.82 -24.67 13.02
C PRO A 75 17.08 -23.70 13.95
N GLN A 76 15.94 -23.21 13.50
CA GLN A 76 15.12 -22.25 14.24
C GLN A 76 13.89 -22.92 14.82
N THR A 77 13.57 -22.60 16.07
CA THR A 77 12.34 -23.03 16.72
C THR A 77 11.28 -21.95 16.53
N MET A 78 10.13 -22.30 15.95
CA MET A 78 9.03 -21.39 15.67
C MET A 78 7.68 -22.10 15.82
N TYR A 79 6.58 -21.35 15.78
CA TYR A 79 5.25 -21.95 15.85
C TYR A 79 4.84 -22.58 14.52
N ALA A 80 4.19 -23.75 14.55
CA ALA A 80 3.62 -24.37 13.35
C ALA A 80 2.57 -23.50 12.63
N THR A 81 1.99 -22.54 13.36
CA THR A 81 1.02 -21.55 12.87
C THR A 81 1.67 -20.27 12.34
N THR A 82 3.00 -20.21 12.26
CA THR A 82 3.71 -19.07 11.66
C THR A 82 3.23 -18.86 10.22
N SER A 83 2.76 -17.64 9.94
CA SER A 83 2.11 -17.30 8.67
C SER A 83 3.02 -16.58 7.67
N ASP A 84 4.15 -16.06 8.15
CA ASP A 84 5.16 -15.35 7.38
C ASP A 84 6.57 -15.77 7.79
N LEU A 85 7.49 -15.81 6.83
CA LEU A 85 8.87 -16.19 7.07
C LEU A 85 9.81 -15.39 6.15
N THR A 86 10.89 -14.87 6.73
CA THR A 86 11.99 -14.25 5.99
C THR A 86 13.12 -15.27 5.80
N ILE A 87 13.50 -15.51 4.56
CA ILE A 87 14.61 -16.38 4.19
C ILE A 87 15.92 -15.60 4.39
N PRO A 88 16.87 -16.09 5.22
CA PRO A 88 18.12 -15.38 5.46
C PRO A 88 18.92 -15.14 4.18
N ALA A 89 19.40 -13.92 3.99
CA ALA A 89 20.07 -13.51 2.75
C ALA A 89 21.45 -14.18 2.55
N HIS A 90 22.13 -14.58 3.63
CA HIS A 90 23.46 -15.20 3.58
C HIS A 90 23.44 -16.67 3.13
N LEU A 91 22.27 -17.31 3.09
CA LEU A 91 22.16 -18.70 2.66
C LEU A 91 22.37 -18.82 1.15
N ALA A 92 23.41 -19.54 0.74
CA ALA A 92 23.65 -19.87 -0.67
C ALA A 92 22.65 -20.93 -1.17
N ASP A 93 22.39 -21.96 -0.36
CA ASP A 93 21.44 -23.04 -0.63
C ASP A 93 20.37 -23.07 0.46
N VAL A 94 19.10 -23.19 0.07
CA VAL A 94 17.96 -23.21 0.99
C VAL A 94 17.31 -24.60 1.00
N ARG A 95 17.12 -25.18 2.18
CA ARG A 95 16.43 -26.46 2.38
C ARG A 95 14.92 -26.25 2.40
N TRP A 96 14.34 -26.03 1.22
CA TRP A 96 12.90 -25.79 1.04
C TRP A 96 11.94 -26.82 1.66
N PRO A 97 12.26 -28.13 1.74
CA PRO A 97 11.38 -29.09 2.43
C PRO A 97 11.12 -28.77 3.91
N ALA A 98 11.96 -27.96 4.55
CA ALA A 98 11.72 -27.54 5.93
C ALA A 98 10.46 -26.68 6.08
N LEU A 99 9.93 -26.11 4.99
CA LEU A 99 8.66 -25.38 5.01
C LEU A 99 7.46 -26.30 5.28
N ASP A 100 7.57 -27.61 5.11
CA ASP A 100 6.52 -28.58 5.43
C ASP A 100 6.17 -28.58 6.94
N ALA A 101 7.09 -28.13 7.79
CA ALA A 101 6.84 -27.94 9.22
C ALA A 101 5.92 -26.74 9.52
N LEU A 102 5.67 -25.87 8.53
CA LEU A 102 4.89 -24.64 8.63
C LEU A 102 3.67 -24.69 7.70
N PRO A 103 2.68 -25.55 7.97
CA PRO A 103 1.52 -25.75 7.10
C PRO A 103 0.62 -24.51 6.93
N GLN A 104 0.78 -23.48 7.77
CA GLN A 104 0.05 -22.21 7.68
C GLN A 104 0.90 -21.06 7.09
N LEU A 105 2.10 -21.35 6.60
CA LEU A 105 2.96 -20.36 5.96
C LEU A 105 2.34 -19.88 4.64
N THR A 106 1.92 -18.62 4.62
CA THR A 106 1.27 -17.99 3.44
C THR A 106 2.15 -16.95 2.76
N THR A 107 3.14 -16.42 3.48
CA THR A 107 3.99 -15.31 3.02
C THR A 107 5.46 -15.64 3.15
N LEU A 108 6.21 -15.46 2.05
CA LEU A 108 7.67 -15.54 2.06
C LEU A 108 8.29 -14.17 1.75
N LYS A 109 9.37 -13.84 2.46
CA LYS A 109 10.23 -12.69 2.18
C LYS A 109 11.63 -13.18 1.86
N ILE A 110 12.22 -12.69 0.78
CA ILE A 110 13.54 -13.12 0.32
C ILE A 110 14.27 -11.98 -0.39
N SER A 111 15.59 -11.98 -0.30
CA SER A 111 16.45 -11.07 -1.05
C SER A 111 17.44 -11.84 -1.95
N GLY A 112 17.82 -11.24 -3.07
CA GLY A 112 18.85 -11.74 -3.97
C GLY A 112 18.38 -12.87 -4.90
N PRO A 113 19.25 -13.84 -5.24
CA PRO A 113 18.95 -14.84 -6.27
C PRO A 113 17.84 -15.81 -5.86
N ASP A 114 17.26 -16.51 -6.86
CA ASP A 114 16.15 -17.46 -6.68
C ASP A 114 16.45 -18.57 -5.66
N ARG A 115 17.68 -19.13 -5.65
CA ARG A 115 18.07 -20.19 -4.71
C ARG A 115 17.08 -21.38 -4.67
N GLY A 116 16.41 -21.65 -5.79
CA GLY A 116 15.38 -22.70 -5.90
C GLY A 116 13.97 -22.28 -5.44
N LEU A 117 13.76 -21.02 -5.08
CA LEU A 117 12.50 -20.45 -4.61
C LEU A 117 11.34 -20.75 -5.58
N THR A 118 11.54 -20.56 -6.88
CA THR A 118 10.51 -20.78 -7.89
C THR A 118 9.96 -22.21 -7.84
N ASN A 119 10.84 -23.19 -7.65
CA ASN A 119 10.44 -24.58 -7.51
C ASN A 119 9.72 -24.82 -6.18
N ALA A 120 10.23 -24.25 -5.09
CA ALA A 120 9.60 -24.34 -3.77
C ALA A 120 8.17 -23.76 -3.78
N LEU A 121 7.97 -22.59 -4.38
CA LEU A 121 6.64 -21.97 -4.50
C LEU A 121 5.68 -22.80 -5.35
N THR A 122 6.18 -23.56 -6.32
CA THR A 122 5.36 -24.47 -7.14
C THR A 122 4.83 -25.64 -6.31
N THR A 123 5.62 -26.16 -5.36
CA THR A 123 5.27 -27.31 -4.53
C THR A 123 4.52 -26.94 -3.23
N HIS A 124 4.50 -25.67 -2.84
CA HIS A 124 3.85 -25.19 -1.61
C HIS A 124 2.65 -24.27 -1.91
N PRO A 125 1.48 -24.80 -2.29
CA PRO A 125 0.33 -24.03 -2.77
C PRO A 125 -0.36 -23.15 -1.72
N ILE A 126 -0.01 -23.30 -0.44
CA ILE A 126 -0.45 -22.42 0.65
C ILE A 126 0.28 -21.08 0.62
N ILE A 127 1.53 -21.06 0.13
CA ILE A 127 2.32 -19.84 -0.03
C ILE A 127 1.77 -19.06 -1.23
N GLN A 128 1.22 -17.90 -0.96
CA GLN A 128 0.46 -17.09 -1.91
C GLN A 128 0.94 -15.64 -2.00
N ASN A 129 1.77 -15.21 -1.06
CA ASN A 129 2.37 -13.89 -1.03
C ASN A 129 3.90 -14.02 -1.08
N LEU A 130 4.53 -13.28 -1.98
CA LEU A 130 5.97 -13.18 -2.08
C LEU A 130 6.41 -11.72 -2.02
N VAL A 131 7.36 -11.43 -1.13
CA VAL A 131 8.15 -10.19 -1.14
C VAL A 131 9.56 -10.56 -1.55
N TRP A 132 10.00 -10.04 -2.69
CA TRP A 132 11.31 -10.36 -3.25
C TRP A 132 12.10 -9.08 -3.55
N ASP A 133 13.18 -8.92 -2.80
CA ASP A 133 14.12 -7.82 -2.97
C ASP A 133 15.31 -8.24 -3.85
N ASP A 134 15.75 -7.37 -4.74
CA ASP A 134 16.84 -7.62 -5.71
C ASP A 134 16.75 -8.98 -6.43
N PRO A 135 15.63 -9.27 -7.13
CA PRO A 135 15.48 -10.54 -7.83
C PRO A 135 16.38 -10.64 -9.07
N PRO A 136 16.56 -11.85 -9.63
CA PRO A 136 17.29 -12.04 -10.89
C PRO A 136 16.69 -11.24 -12.06
N HIS A 137 17.51 -10.98 -13.09
CA HIS A 137 17.09 -10.26 -14.31
C HIS A 137 15.90 -10.90 -15.05
N THR A 138 15.66 -12.19 -14.88
CA THR A 138 14.53 -12.90 -15.49
C THR A 138 13.94 -13.87 -14.48
N ILE A 139 12.63 -13.80 -14.30
CA ILE A 139 11.89 -14.64 -13.35
C ILE A 139 10.71 -15.29 -14.06
N ASP A 140 10.51 -16.59 -13.82
CA ASP A 140 9.33 -17.32 -14.26
C ASP A 140 8.55 -17.86 -13.06
N LEU A 141 7.49 -17.15 -12.68
CA LEU A 141 6.57 -17.54 -11.61
C LEU A 141 5.27 -18.16 -12.15
N SER A 142 5.19 -18.46 -13.46
CA SER A 142 3.95 -18.87 -14.14
C SER A 142 3.31 -20.14 -13.58
N ARG A 143 4.13 -21.02 -12.97
CA ARG A 143 3.72 -22.30 -12.36
C ARG A 143 3.44 -22.20 -10.85
N THR A 144 3.66 -21.03 -10.26
CA THR A 144 3.43 -20.82 -8.82
C THR A 144 1.96 -20.55 -8.53
N HIS A 145 1.64 -20.50 -7.23
CA HIS A 145 0.31 -20.18 -6.74
C HIS A 145 0.26 -18.77 -6.14
N LEU A 146 1.11 -17.83 -6.58
CA LEU A 146 1.07 -16.49 -5.99
C LEU A 146 -0.21 -15.76 -6.41
N THR A 147 -0.84 -15.09 -5.44
CA THR A 147 -1.85 -14.05 -5.67
C THR A 147 -1.28 -12.65 -5.45
N THR A 148 -0.24 -12.54 -4.62
CA THR A 148 0.40 -11.28 -4.29
C THR A 148 1.89 -11.37 -4.54
N LEU A 149 2.43 -10.42 -5.29
CA LEU A 149 3.85 -10.32 -5.57
C LEU A 149 4.32 -8.88 -5.33
N LYS A 150 5.31 -8.70 -4.46
CA LYS A 150 6.01 -7.43 -4.23
C LYS A 150 7.46 -7.57 -4.64
N LEU A 151 7.90 -6.71 -5.56
CA LEU A 151 9.26 -6.67 -6.09
C LEU A 151 9.90 -5.32 -5.80
N SER A 152 11.12 -5.36 -5.26
CA SER A 152 12.02 -4.22 -5.11
C SER A 152 13.37 -4.50 -5.76
N GLY A 153 14.18 -3.46 -5.95
CA GLY A 153 15.50 -3.57 -6.56
C GLY A 153 15.59 -2.97 -7.96
N THR A 154 16.72 -3.23 -8.62
CA THR A 154 17.03 -2.74 -9.96
C THR A 154 17.42 -3.88 -10.89
N GLY A 155 17.20 -3.70 -12.20
CA GLY A 155 17.69 -4.62 -13.22
C GLY A 155 16.78 -5.80 -13.58
N LEU A 156 15.59 -5.95 -12.99
CA LEU A 156 14.62 -6.93 -13.50
C LEU A 156 14.21 -6.55 -14.93
N GLN A 157 14.33 -7.48 -15.88
CA GLN A 157 13.98 -7.24 -17.29
C GLN A 157 12.70 -7.96 -17.69
N ARG A 158 12.57 -9.24 -17.33
CA ARG A 158 11.43 -10.08 -17.73
C ARG A 158 10.81 -10.80 -16.56
N LEU A 159 9.49 -10.73 -16.48
CA LEU A 159 8.71 -11.33 -15.42
C LEU A 159 7.53 -12.12 -16.00
N ARG A 160 7.46 -13.43 -15.74
CA ARG A 160 6.30 -14.25 -16.11
C ARG A 160 5.45 -14.51 -14.88
N LEU A 161 4.20 -14.08 -14.91
CA LEU A 161 3.31 -14.11 -13.75
C LEU A 161 2.44 -15.36 -13.73
N PRO A 162 2.06 -15.86 -12.54
CA PRO A 162 1.04 -16.90 -12.44
C PRO A 162 -0.31 -16.34 -12.89
N ARG A 163 -1.12 -17.19 -13.53
CA ARG A 163 -2.43 -16.80 -14.06
C ARG A 163 -3.39 -16.24 -13.00
N GLY A 164 -3.21 -16.65 -11.74
CA GLY A 164 -4.06 -16.24 -10.61
C GLY A 164 -3.53 -15.03 -9.83
N LEU A 165 -2.51 -14.31 -10.32
CA LEU A 165 -2.01 -13.12 -9.64
C LEU A 165 -3.09 -12.03 -9.61
N ILE A 166 -3.30 -11.43 -8.44
CA ILE A 166 -4.27 -10.36 -8.21
C ILE A 166 -3.56 -9.06 -7.90
N ASP A 167 -2.56 -9.05 -7.01
CA ASP A 167 -1.89 -7.84 -6.59
C ASP A 167 -0.39 -7.88 -6.98
N LEU A 168 0.05 -6.89 -7.75
CA LEU A 168 1.45 -6.71 -8.15
C LEU A 168 1.96 -5.37 -7.63
N TYR A 169 3.00 -5.40 -6.81
CA TYR A 169 3.66 -4.22 -6.27
C TYR A 169 5.07 -4.11 -6.85
N LEU A 170 5.34 -3.04 -7.59
CA LEU A 170 6.65 -2.71 -8.15
C LEU A 170 7.18 -1.47 -7.43
N THR A 171 7.96 -1.69 -6.38
CA THR A 171 8.53 -0.59 -5.56
C THR A 171 9.93 -0.17 -6.00
N GLY A 172 10.59 -0.97 -6.84
CA GLY A 172 11.86 -0.63 -7.50
C GLY A 172 11.68 -0.16 -8.95
N GLU A 173 12.69 -0.36 -9.79
CA GLU A 173 12.58 -0.08 -11.23
C GLU A 173 11.60 -1.09 -11.87
N PRO A 174 10.58 -0.62 -12.63
CA PRO A 174 9.65 -1.53 -13.29
C PRO A 174 10.38 -2.36 -14.36
N PRO A 175 9.99 -3.65 -14.54
CA PRO A 175 10.56 -4.48 -15.58
C PRO A 175 10.20 -3.97 -16.98
N GLU A 176 11.02 -4.33 -17.96
CA GLU A 176 10.75 -3.99 -19.37
C GLU A 176 9.52 -4.75 -19.89
N ALA A 177 9.43 -6.05 -19.60
CA ALA A 177 8.36 -6.91 -20.10
C ALA A 177 7.79 -7.83 -19.01
N VAL A 178 6.46 -7.95 -19.01
CA VAL A 178 5.69 -8.81 -18.13
C VAL A 178 4.79 -9.71 -18.97
N GLU A 179 4.91 -11.02 -18.80
CA GLU A 179 3.95 -11.97 -19.35
C GLU A 179 2.85 -12.23 -18.32
N ALA A 180 1.67 -11.66 -18.57
CA ALA A 180 0.49 -11.81 -17.73
C ALA A 180 -0.69 -12.38 -18.52
N ALA A 181 -1.60 -13.09 -17.84
CA ALA A 181 -2.85 -13.53 -18.45
C ALA A 181 -3.72 -12.33 -18.83
N GLU A 182 -4.29 -12.35 -20.04
CA GLU A 182 -5.12 -11.25 -20.57
C GLU A 182 -4.44 -9.88 -20.42
N GLU A 183 -3.12 -9.83 -20.64
CA GLU A 183 -2.30 -8.61 -20.54
C GLU A 183 -2.49 -7.86 -19.20
N GLY A 184 -2.67 -8.61 -18.11
CA GLY A 184 -2.78 -8.04 -16.77
C GLY A 184 -4.18 -7.58 -16.38
N ARG A 185 -5.23 -7.93 -17.15
CA ARG A 185 -6.62 -7.55 -16.88
C ARG A 185 -7.10 -7.75 -15.43
N TRP A 186 -6.63 -8.82 -14.79
CA TRP A 186 -7.02 -9.21 -13.44
C TRP A 186 -6.09 -8.69 -12.34
N ILE A 187 -5.06 -7.94 -12.72
CA ILE A 187 -4.03 -7.44 -11.82
C ILE A 187 -4.40 -6.02 -11.36
N HIS A 188 -4.28 -5.81 -10.05
CA HIS A 188 -4.15 -4.50 -9.44
C HIS A 188 -2.66 -4.17 -9.38
N LEU A 189 -2.22 -3.27 -10.24
CA LEU A 189 -0.83 -2.82 -10.26
C LEU A 189 -0.65 -1.66 -9.28
N SER A 190 0.33 -1.75 -8.39
CA SER A 190 0.83 -0.62 -7.61
C SER A 190 2.30 -0.39 -7.94
N MET A 191 2.66 0.81 -8.37
CA MET A 191 4.06 1.12 -8.71
C MET A 191 4.45 2.56 -8.37
N ALA A 192 5.74 2.80 -8.18
CA ALA A 192 6.27 4.15 -8.20
C ALA A 192 6.13 4.75 -9.61
N SER A 193 5.73 6.02 -9.69
CA SER A 193 5.80 6.73 -10.97
C SER A 193 7.27 6.84 -11.38
N SER A 194 7.58 6.48 -12.61
CA SER A 194 8.93 6.60 -13.16
C SER A 194 8.86 7.23 -14.54
N ALA A 195 10.00 7.65 -15.08
CA ALA A 195 10.08 8.10 -16.47
C ALA A 195 9.66 6.99 -17.47
N ARG A 196 9.71 5.72 -17.04
CA ARG A 196 9.16 4.60 -17.81
C ARG A 196 7.67 4.44 -17.54
N ALA A 197 6.94 4.26 -18.63
CA ALA A 197 5.54 3.85 -18.65
C ALA A 197 5.33 2.48 -17.98
N VAL A 198 4.07 2.03 -17.94
CA VAL A 198 3.71 0.68 -17.50
C VAL A 198 4.51 -0.38 -18.29
N PRO A 199 4.99 -1.46 -17.63
CA PRO A 199 5.67 -2.55 -18.32
C PRO A 199 4.89 -3.11 -19.51
N HIS A 200 5.61 -3.50 -20.57
CA HIS A 200 4.98 -4.16 -21.72
C HIS A 200 4.29 -5.47 -21.29
N GLY A 201 3.11 -5.73 -21.85
CA GLY A 201 2.30 -6.90 -21.52
C GLY A 201 1.36 -6.71 -20.32
N LEU A 202 1.23 -5.48 -19.82
CA LEU A 202 0.22 -5.05 -18.84
C LEU A 202 -0.80 -4.04 -19.40
N HIS A 203 -1.05 -4.03 -20.71
CA HIS A 203 -1.95 -3.05 -21.34
C HIS A 203 -3.44 -3.30 -21.03
N GLY A 204 -3.80 -4.52 -20.62
CA GLY A 204 -5.16 -4.87 -20.22
C GLY A 204 -5.54 -4.43 -18.81
N LEU A 205 -4.65 -3.78 -18.06
CA LEU A 205 -4.87 -3.36 -16.67
C LEU A 205 -6.15 -2.54 -16.49
N ARG A 206 -6.90 -2.87 -15.44
CA ARG A 206 -8.13 -2.16 -15.04
C ARG A 206 -7.97 -1.31 -13.80
N ARG A 207 -6.96 -1.58 -12.97
CA ARG A 207 -6.67 -0.82 -11.75
C ARG A 207 -5.18 -0.55 -11.61
N LEU A 208 -4.85 0.72 -11.45
CA LEU A 208 -3.50 1.22 -11.27
C LEU A 208 -3.43 2.14 -10.05
N ASN A 209 -2.50 1.86 -9.14
CA ASN A 209 -2.11 2.75 -8.05
C ASN A 209 -0.70 3.28 -8.32
N LEU A 210 -0.54 4.60 -8.41
CA LEU A 210 0.74 5.27 -8.63
C LEU A 210 1.19 5.97 -7.36
N GLN A 211 2.44 5.72 -6.98
CA GLN A 211 3.15 6.50 -5.98
C GLN A 211 3.98 7.55 -6.70
N ALA A 212 3.49 8.79 -6.73
CA ALA A 212 4.10 9.91 -7.45
C ALA A 212 5.11 10.67 -6.58
N SER A 213 6.14 11.23 -7.18
CA SER A 213 7.05 12.18 -6.52
C SER A 213 7.38 13.28 -7.53
N GLY A 214 7.11 14.53 -7.16
CA GLY A 214 7.12 15.66 -8.08
C GLY A 214 5.94 15.63 -9.06
N ASP A 215 6.15 16.28 -10.21
CA ASP A 215 5.13 16.41 -11.25
C ASP A 215 4.91 15.09 -12.00
N LEU A 216 3.65 14.75 -12.27
CA LEU A 216 3.26 13.55 -12.98
C LEU A 216 2.52 13.90 -14.27
N SER A 217 3.00 13.43 -15.42
CA SER A 217 2.24 13.49 -16.68
C SER A 217 1.51 12.16 -16.91
N LEU A 218 0.22 12.24 -17.24
CA LEU A 218 -0.61 11.05 -17.52
C LEU A 218 -0.45 10.51 -18.94
N ILE A 219 0.22 11.24 -19.84
CA ILE A 219 0.48 10.80 -21.22
C ILE A 219 1.24 9.47 -21.23
N ALA A 220 2.17 9.28 -20.29
CA ALA A 220 2.92 8.02 -20.16
C ALA A 220 2.05 6.78 -19.91
N PHE A 221 0.76 6.97 -19.58
CA PHE A 221 -0.19 5.91 -19.27
C PHE A 221 -1.36 5.85 -20.25
N GLU A 222 -1.37 6.66 -21.33
CA GLU A 222 -2.48 6.73 -22.30
C GLU A 222 -2.75 5.41 -23.02
N ALA A 223 -1.75 4.53 -23.09
CA ALA A 223 -1.87 3.19 -23.67
C ALA A 223 -2.77 2.25 -22.84
N LEU A 224 -3.15 2.63 -21.61
CA LEU A 224 -4.03 1.85 -20.75
C LEU A 224 -5.51 2.15 -21.04
N THR A 225 -5.97 1.79 -22.23
CA THR A 225 -7.33 2.11 -22.70
C THR A 225 -8.44 1.40 -21.91
N ASP A 226 -8.10 0.29 -21.25
CA ASP A 226 -9.00 -0.51 -20.40
C ASP A 226 -8.97 -0.11 -18.92
N LEU A 227 -8.25 0.95 -18.55
CA LEU A 227 -8.15 1.37 -17.15
C LEU A 227 -9.50 1.87 -16.63
N GLU A 228 -10.00 1.21 -15.57
CA GLU A 228 -11.30 1.52 -14.93
C GLU A 228 -11.10 2.36 -13.65
N CYS A 229 -9.97 2.16 -12.94
CA CYS A 229 -9.63 2.85 -11.71
C CYS A 229 -8.17 3.30 -11.68
N LEU A 230 -7.96 4.60 -11.46
CA LEU A 230 -6.64 5.20 -11.26
C LEU A 230 -6.59 5.84 -9.87
N HIS A 231 -5.65 5.39 -9.04
CA HIS A 231 -5.32 6.03 -7.77
C HIS A 231 -3.91 6.60 -7.86
N ILE A 232 -3.75 7.89 -7.55
CA ILE A 232 -2.46 8.54 -7.47
C ILE A 232 -2.26 9.06 -6.05
N CYS A 233 -1.16 8.65 -5.43
CA CYS A 233 -0.73 9.10 -4.11
C CYS A 233 0.60 9.84 -4.27
N TRP A 234 0.65 11.10 -3.86
CA TRP A 234 1.89 11.88 -3.93
C TRP A 234 2.71 11.69 -2.67
N ASN A 235 3.93 11.21 -2.86
CA ASN A 235 5.02 11.32 -1.92
C ASN A 235 5.74 12.65 -2.10
N ARG A 236 6.62 12.96 -1.15
CA ARG A 236 7.47 14.14 -1.22
C ARG A 236 8.51 14.03 -2.34
N PRO A 237 8.91 15.17 -2.96
CA PRO A 237 8.19 16.44 -2.93
C PRO A 237 6.81 16.33 -3.61
N HIS A 238 5.80 16.99 -3.05
CA HIS A 238 4.46 17.03 -3.67
C HIS A 238 4.54 17.85 -4.97
N GLY A 239 4.10 17.27 -6.08
CA GLY A 239 4.01 17.97 -7.37
C GLY A 239 2.62 17.98 -7.94
N GLY A 240 2.51 18.52 -9.14
CA GLY A 240 1.26 18.67 -9.87
C GLY A 240 0.95 17.49 -10.77
N LEU A 241 -0.24 17.55 -11.34
CA LEU A 241 -0.66 16.67 -12.42
C LEU A 241 -0.59 17.46 -13.74
N LEU A 242 0.29 17.04 -14.64
CA LEU A 242 0.50 17.62 -15.96
C LEU A 242 -0.36 16.90 -17.00
N ASP A 243 -0.80 17.63 -18.01
CA ASP A 243 -1.51 17.12 -19.20
C ASP A 243 -2.81 16.33 -18.93
N ALA A 244 -3.32 16.34 -17.71
CA ALA A 244 -4.49 15.54 -17.32
C ALA A 244 -5.84 16.12 -17.76
N SER A 245 -5.85 17.29 -18.41
CA SER A 245 -7.07 17.87 -18.96
C SER A 245 -7.55 17.12 -20.21
N ASP A 246 -6.69 16.32 -20.85
CA ASP A 246 -6.98 15.45 -21.99
C ASP A 246 -6.79 13.97 -21.61
N LEU A 247 -7.79 13.38 -20.94
CA LEU A 247 -7.84 11.94 -20.66
C LEU A 247 -8.52 11.13 -21.79
N SER A 248 -8.48 11.61 -23.03
CA SER A 248 -9.14 10.91 -24.15
C SER A 248 -8.64 9.46 -24.33
N GLY A 249 -7.40 9.16 -23.94
CA GLY A 249 -6.86 7.80 -23.90
C GLY A 249 -7.52 6.87 -22.86
N PHE A 250 -8.08 7.42 -21.78
CA PHE A 250 -8.69 6.67 -20.68
C PHE A 250 -10.21 6.51 -20.85
N SER A 251 -10.61 5.97 -22.00
CA SER A 251 -12.03 5.86 -22.39
C SER A 251 -12.93 5.08 -21.43
N ARG A 252 -12.34 4.24 -20.56
CA ARG A 252 -13.05 3.39 -19.58
C ARG A 252 -12.81 3.80 -18.13
N LEU A 253 -12.15 4.93 -17.89
CA LEU A 253 -11.87 5.36 -16.52
C LEU A 253 -13.18 5.79 -15.84
N HIS A 254 -13.56 5.05 -14.79
CA HIS A 254 -14.75 5.30 -13.99
C HIS A 254 -14.41 6.01 -12.69
N THR A 255 -13.25 5.72 -12.12
CA THR A 255 -12.83 6.20 -10.80
C THR A 255 -11.44 6.82 -10.85
N LEU A 256 -11.34 8.08 -10.44
CA LEU A 256 -10.07 8.76 -10.17
C LEU A 256 -9.96 9.08 -8.68
N ARG A 257 -8.91 8.57 -8.03
CA ARG A 257 -8.58 8.85 -6.63
C ARG A 257 -7.27 9.59 -6.55
N LEU A 258 -7.21 10.68 -5.80
CA LEU A 258 -6.01 11.47 -5.55
C LEU A 258 -5.78 11.54 -4.05
N THR A 259 -4.55 11.29 -3.61
CA THR A 259 -4.13 11.38 -2.21
C THR A 259 -2.88 12.24 -2.13
N ASP A 260 -2.84 13.16 -1.17
CA ASP A 260 -1.75 14.11 -0.98
C ASP A 260 -1.47 15.01 -2.19
N ALA A 261 -2.54 15.31 -2.93
CA ALA A 261 -2.58 16.15 -4.13
C ALA A 261 -2.40 17.66 -3.87
N TYR A 262 -1.59 18.05 -2.88
CA TYR A 262 -1.37 19.45 -2.50
C TYR A 262 -0.65 20.30 -3.57
N GLY A 263 -0.02 19.66 -4.57
CA GLY A 263 0.56 20.31 -5.74
C GLY A 263 -0.38 20.36 -6.96
N VAL A 264 -1.54 19.71 -6.91
CA VAL A 264 -2.47 19.60 -8.04
C VAL A 264 -3.34 20.86 -8.14
N ASP A 265 -3.46 21.39 -9.37
CA ASP A 265 -4.38 22.47 -9.71
C ASP A 265 -5.72 21.88 -10.17
N ALA A 266 -6.84 22.42 -9.70
CA ALA A 266 -8.17 21.93 -10.06
C ALA A 266 -8.46 22.02 -11.57
N SER A 267 -7.79 22.93 -12.28
CA SER A 267 -7.89 23.09 -13.73
C SER A 267 -7.14 22.00 -14.51
N SER A 268 -6.09 21.40 -13.93
CA SER A 268 -5.33 20.34 -14.60
C SER A 268 -6.07 19.01 -14.62
N LEU A 269 -7.06 18.83 -13.72
CA LEU A 269 -7.89 17.64 -13.69
C LEU A 269 -8.73 17.49 -14.97
N PRO A 270 -9.10 16.25 -15.34
CA PRO A 270 -9.93 15.99 -16.51
C PRO A 270 -11.22 16.77 -16.47
N HIS A 271 -11.64 17.30 -17.62
CA HIS A 271 -13.06 17.60 -17.75
C HIS A 271 -13.86 16.31 -17.52
N PRO A 272 -15.05 16.36 -16.94
CA PRO A 272 -15.87 15.18 -16.69
C PRO A 272 -15.98 14.34 -17.97
N ALA A 273 -15.17 13.28 -18.06
CA ALA A 273 -15.22 12.37 -19.19
C ALA A 273 -16.57 11.64 -19.15
N THR A 274 -17.06 11.19 -20.30
CA THR A 274 -18.38 10.54 -20.36
C THR A 274 -18.44 9.24 -19.52
N SER A 275 -17.29 8.59 -19.29
CA SER A 275 -17.18 7.35 -18.49
C SER A 275 -17.00 7.58 -16.99
N MET A 276 -16.35 8.68 -16.58
CA MET A 276 -16.02 8.91 -15.16
C MET A 276 -17.30 9.07 -14.33
N ARG A 277 -17.31 8.48 -13.13
CA ARG A 277 -18.42 8.53 -12.18
C ARG A 277 -17.99 8.93 -10.79
N LEU A 278 -16.74 8.66 -10.41
CA LEU A 278 -16.23 8.95 -9.08
C LEU A 278 -14.91 9.71 -9.18
N LEU A 279 -14.87 10.85 -8.51
CA LEU A 279 -13.66 11.61 -8.24
C LEU A 279 -13.52 11.79 -6.73
N GLU A 280 -12.46 11.24 -6.17
CA GLU A 280 -12.15 11.34 -4.75
C GLU A 280 -10.79 12.01 -4.56
N VAL A 281 -10.75 13.08 -3.78
CA VAL A 281 -9.53 13.85 -3.53
C VAL A 281 -9.33 14.02 -2.03
N ASN A 282 -8.30 13.37 -1.50
CA ASN A 282 -7.80 13.58 -0.15
C ASN A 282 -6.53 14.44 -0.20
N GLY A 283 -6.52 15.58 0.50
CA GLY A 283 -5.33 16.42 0.59
C GLY A 283 -5.14 17.29 -0.65
N ILE A 284 -5.84 18.41 -0.73
CA ILE A 284 -5.66 19.45 -1.77
C ILE A 284 -5.57 20.83 -1.12
N ARG A 285 -5.02 21.83 -1.82
CA ARG A 285 -5.10 23.22 -1.37
C ARG A 285 -6.55 23.67 -1.25
N ARG A 286 -6.89 24.35 -0.16
CA ARG A 286 -8.23 24.87 0.12
C ARG A 286 -8.73 25.79 -0.99
N SER A 287 -7.84 26.62 -1.56
CA SER A 287 -8.13 27.49 -2.71
C SER A 287 -8.54 26.73 -3.97
N GLN A 288 -8.12 25.47 -4.12
CA GLN A 288 -8.44 24.60 -5.26
C GLN A 288 -9.69 23.74 -5.02
N SER A 289 -10.02 23.45 -3.76
CA SER A 289 -11.19 22.62 -3.39
C SER A 289 -12.52 23.20 -3.91
N GLU A 290 -12.75 24.50 -3.73
CA GLU A 290 -13.98 25.15 -4.18
C GLU A 290 -14.09 25.19 -5.72
N VAL A 291 -12.98 25.46 -6.40
CA VAL A 291 -12.89 25.45 -7.87
C VAL A 291 -13.22 24.06 -8.40
N LEU A 292 -12.64 23.03 -7.78
CA LEU A 292 -12.86 21.63 -8.12
C LEU A 292 -14.34 21.24 -7.96
N MET A 293 -14.91 21.49 -6.78
CA MET A 293 -16.31 21.13 -6.51
C MET A 293 -17.28 21.90 -7.41
N ALA A 294 -17.00 23.17 -7.74
CA ALA A 294 -17.80 23.94 -8.68
C ALA A 294 -17.79 23.33 -10.10
N ARG A 295 -16.64 22.81 -10.55
CA ARG A 295 -16.46 22.20 -11.87
C ARG A 295 -17.31 20.94 -12.07
N TYR A 296 -17.46 20.12 -11.03
CA TYR A 296 -18.19 18.84 -11.10
C TYR A 296 -19.64 18.89 -10.64
N ARG A 297 -20.09 20.00 -10.03
CA ARG A 297 -21.43 20.15 -9.41
C ARG A 297 -22.61 19.79 -10.32
N SER A 298 -22.52 20.07 -11.63
CA SER A 298 -23.60 19.85 -12.60
C SER A 298 -23.28 18.74 -13.59
N THR A 299 -22.48 17.77 -13.15
CA THR A 299 -21.97 16.67 -13.97
C THR A 299 -22.43 15.34 -13.36
N PRO A 300 -22.45 14.23 -14.12
CA PRO A 300 -22.78 12.92 -13.56
C PRO A 300 -21.68 12.32 -12.67
N VAL A 301 -20.57 13.04 -12.46
CA VAL A 301 -19.47 12.60 -11.60
C VAL A 301 -19.77 12.97 -10.15
N GLN A 302 -19.75 11.98 -9.28
CA GLN A 302 -19.70 12.19 -7.83
C GLN A 302 -18.29 12.63 -7.45
N ALA A 303 -18.12 13.92 -7.18
CA ALA A 303 -16.87 14.46 -6.66
C ALA A 303 -16.92 14.59 -5.13
N THR A 304 -15.87 14.17 -4.43
CA THR A 304 -15.72 14.32 -2.98
C THR A 304 -14.31 14.80 -2.66
N VAL A 305 -14.21 15.82 -1.81
CA VAL A 305 -12.95 16.41 -1.37
C VAL A 305 -12.89 16.44 0.15
N TRP A 306 -11.78 15.97 0.73
CA TRP A 306 -11.50 16.06 2.16
C TRP A 306 -10.01 16.33 2.40
N GLY A 307 -9.63 16.65 3.64
CA GLY A 307 -8.24 17.01 3.98
C GLY A 307 -7.76 18.32 3.34
N ALA A 308 -8.66 19.25 3.02
CA ALA A 308 -8.29 20.48 2.32
C ALA A 308 -7.61 21.51 3.24
N LYS A 309 -6.32 21.77 3.01
CA LYS A 309 -5.47 22.63 3.88
C LYS A 309 -5.26 24.02 3.26
N SER A 310 -5.14 25.06 4.10
CA SER A 310 -4.81 26.40 3.62
C SER A 310 -3.36 26.48 3.15
N ASP A 311 -3.04 27.42 2.24
CA ASP A 311 -1.66 27.64 1.78
C ASP A 311 -0.71 27.99 2.95
N VAL A 312 -1.22 28.73 3.95
CA VAL A 312 -0.46 29.07 5.16
C VAL A 312 -0.12 27.83 5.98
N TRP A 313 -1.09 26.91 6.15
CA TRP A 313 -0.85 25.67 6.88
C TRP A 313 0.14 24.76 6.15
N LEU A 314 -0.02 24.60 4.83
CA LEU A 314 0.86 23.78 4.00
C LEU A 314 2.28 24.34 3.96
N ALA A 315 2.46 25.65 3.82
CA ALA A 315 3.77 26.27 3.86
C ALA A 315 4.55 25.97 5.16
N ALA A 316 3.84 25.73 6.27
CA ALA A 316 4.45 25.40 7.55
C ALA A 316 4.56 23.89 7.83
N ASN A 317 3.65 23.06 7.30
CA ASN A 317 3.45 21.68 7.75
C ASN A 317 3.32 20.65 6.62
N ILE A 318 3.56 20.98 5.35
CA ILE A 318 3.40 20.02 4.24
C ILE A 318 4.24 18.75 4.44
N ASP A 319 5.45 18.88 4.97
CA ASP A 319 6.35 17.76 5.25
C ASP A 319 6.18 17.14 6.64
N ASN A 320 5.20 17.62 7.43
CA ASN A 320 4.93 17.09 8.76
C ASN A 320 4.06 15.82 8.64
N PRO A 321 4.51 14.68 9.20
CA PRO A 321 3.74 13.44 9.14
C PRO A 321 2.44 13.50 9.95
N LEU A 322 2.33 14.41 10.93
CA LEU A 322 1.15 14.57 11.79
C LEU A 322 0.20 15.68 11.30
N ARG A 323 0.41 16.20 10.07
CA ARG A 323 -0.32 17.36 9.53
C ARG A 323 -1.82 17.13 9.37
N ASP A 324 -2.26 15.88 9.30
CA ASP A 324 -3.65 15.51 9.05
C ASP A 324 -4.48 15.42 10.34
N TRP A 325 -3.84 15.38 11.52
CA TRP A 325 -4.54 15.42 12.81
C TRP A 325 -5.36 16.72 13.01
N VAL A 326 -4.99 17.78 12.29
CA VAL A 326 -5.70 19.07 12.31
C VAL A 326 -7.11 18.97 11.68
N ASP A 327 -7.35 17.94 10.86
CA ASP A 327 -8.66 17.73 10.22
C ASP A 327 -9.71 17.23 11.24
N ASP A 328 -9.26 16.58 12.32
CA ASP A 328 -10.13 16.08 13.39
C ASP A 328 -10.20 17.03 14.60
N ASP A 329 -9.03 17.52 15.07
CA ASP A 329 -8.96 18.58 16.08
C ASP A 329 -7.82 19.56 15.74
N GLU A 330 -8.22 20.78 15.39
CA GLU A 330 -7.28 21.83 14.96
C GLU A 330 -6.19 22.12 16.01
N ARG A 331 -6.56 22.11 17.31
CA ARG A 331 -5.64 22.49 18.40
C ARG A 331 -4.67 21.35 18.71
N ALA A 332 -5.18 20.13 18.80
CA ALA A 332 -4.36 18.95 19.05
C ALA A 332 -3.42 18.68 17.87
N GLY A 333 -3.92 18.72 16.64
CA GLY A 333 -3.10 18.54 15.44
C GLY A 333 -2.03 19.61 15.27
N ALA A 334 -2.35 20.88 15.53
CA ALA A 334 -1.34 21.95 15.54
C ALA A 334 -0.29 21.77 16.64
N ALA A 335 -0.69 21.30 17.82
CA ALA A 335 0.25 20.99 18.89
C ALA A 335 1.17 19.82 18.52
N ALA A 336 0.64 18.75 17.93
CA ALA A 336 1.39 17.59 17.48
C ALA A 336 2.39 17.97 16.37
N CYS A 337 1.96 18.74 15.37
CA CYS A 337 2.83 19.27 14.33
C CYS A 337 3.97 20.12 14.91
N LYS A 338 3.67 20.98 15.88
CA LYS A 338 4.66 21.80 16.59
C LYS A 338 5.63 20.93 17.39
N ALA A 339 5.17 19.89 18.06
CA ALA A 339 6.01 18.95 18.80
C ALA A 339 7.01 18.26 17.85
N TYR A 340 6.53 17.68 16.75
CA TYR A 340 7.36 17.06 15.72
C TYR A 340 8.39 18.04 15.13
N THR A 341 7.94 19.23 14.70
CA THR A 341 8.82 20.26 14.14
C THR A 341 9.89 20.72 15.14
N SER A 342 9.55 20.78 16.43
CA SER A 342 10.53 21.13 17.48
C SER A 342 11.58 20.03 17.64
N ALA A 343 11.18 18.76 17.59
CA ALA A 343 12.10 17.62 17.64
C ALA A 343 13.03 17.62 16.42
N LEU A 344 12.49 17.77 15.21
CA LEU A 344 13.28 17.85 13.98
C LEU A 344 14.31 19.00 14.03
N ARG A 345 13.90 20.20 14.45
CA ARG A 345 14.84 21.34 14.62
C ARG A 345 15.90 21.08 15.69
N ALA A 346 15.60 20.32 16.73
CA ALA A 346 16.58 19.96 17.74
C ALA A 346 17.60 18.96 17.18
N ILE A 347 17.13 17.98 16.38
CA ILE A 347 17.97 17.01 15.66
C ILE A 347 18.91 17.72 14.70
N ASP A 348 18.41 18.66 13.89
CA ASP A 348 19.21 19.40 12.90
C ASP A 348 20.29 20.30 13.54
N ARG A 349 20.22 20.55 14.85
CA ARG A 349 21.21 21.33 15.61
C ARG A 349 22.27 20.45 16.30
N LEU A 350 22.13 19.13 16.25
CA LEU A 350 23.09 18.23 16.87
C LEU A 350 24.42 18.27 16.10
N PRO A 351 25.57 18.31 16.81
CA PRO A 351 26.87 18.20 16.16
C PRO A 351 27.05 16.79 15.57
N VAL A 352 27.54 16.74 14.34
CA VAL A 352 27.93 15.51 13.65
C VAL A 352 29.16 14.91 14.36
N ASP A 353 29.24 13.58 14.47
CA ASP A 353 30.37 12.83 15.04
C ASP A 353 30.71 13.10 16.52
N ASN A 354 29.70 13.42 17.35
CA ASN A 354 29.89 13.57 18.80
C ASN A 354 29.26 12.41 19.60
N PRO A 355 29.98 11.72 20.50
CA PRO A 355 29.40 10.68 21.36
C PRO A 355 28.24 11.17 22.25
N ALA A 356 28.19 12.45 22.60
CA ALA A 356 27.08 13.07 23.34
C ALA A 356 25.78 13.16 22.51
N THR A 357 25.87 12.99 21.18
CA THR A 357 24.72 13.00 20.26
C THR A 357 23.76 11.85 20.55
N ALA A 358 24.23 10.69 21.05
CA ALA A 358 23.35 9.57 21.38
C ALA A 358 22.44 9.85 22.60
N ILE A 359 22.98 10.54 23.62
CA ILE A 359 22.19 10.95 24.80
C ILE A 359 21.21 12.06 24.42
N ALA A 360 21.67 13.04 23.64
CA ALA A 360 20.81 14.11 23.15
C ALA A 360 19.70 13.59 22.21
N ALA A 361 20.01 12.60 21.36
CA ALA A 361 19.04 11.91 20.51
C ALA A 361 17.92 11.26 21.32
N GLN A 362 18.28 10.48 22.34
CA GLN A 362 17.32 9.86 23.25
C GLN A 362 16.41 10.93 23.89
N GLN A 363 17.00 12.00 24.44
CA GLN A 363 16.25 13.08 25.07
C GLN A 363 15.30 13.78 24.10
N ILE A 364 15.71 14.04 22.85
CA ILE A 364 14.84 14.70 21.86
C ILE A 364 13.64 13.80 21.51
N LEU A 365 13.88 12.51 21.31
CA LEU A 365 12.84 11.53 21.00
C LEU A 365 11.88 11.32 22.18
N GLN A 366 12.41 11.22 23.39
CA GLN A 366 11.60 11.14 24.62
C GLN A 366 10.72 12.38 24.78
N ASN A 367 11.29 13.59 24.62
CA ASN A 367 10.53 14.83 24.66
C ASN A 367 9.42 14.91 23.60
N LEU A 368 9.57 14.23 22.46
CA LEU A 368 8.50 14.15 21.47
C LEU A 368 7.35 13.28 22.01
N VAL A 369 7.65 12.09 22.52
CA VAL A 369 6.64 11.17 23.07
C VAL A 369 5.92 11.80 24.26
N GLU A 370 6.63 12.42 25.20
CA GLU A 370 6.04 13.12 26.35
C GLU A 370 5.07 14.24 25.92
N LYS A 371 5.39 14.97 24.84
CA LYS A 371 4.48 15.97 24.29
C LYS A 371 3.25 15.34 23.65
N LEU A 372 3.40 14.18 23.00
CA LEU A 372 2.26 13.45 22.44
C LEU A 372 1.38 12.87 23.55
N ASN A 373 1.94 12.30 24.62
CA ASN A 373 1.20 11.89 25.82
C ASN A 373 0.40 13.09 26.38
N THR A 374 1.05 14.25 26.55
CA THR A 374 0.37 15.47 27.05
C THR A 374 -0.76 15.95 26.13
N ILE A 375 -0.60 15.79 24.81
CA ILE A 375 -1.64 16.12 23.83
C ILE A 375 -2.80 15.15 24.00
N ASP A 376 -2.52 13.85 24.10
CA ASP A 376 -3.57 12.84 24.25
C ASP A 376 -4.32 12.97 25.58
N GLU A 377 -3.63 13.13 26.71
CA GLU A 377 -4.25 13.39 28.01
C GLU A 377 -5.22 14.57 27.99
N ARG A 378 -4.97 15.56 27.13
CA ARG A 378 -5.76 16.78 27.05
C ARG A 378 -6.90 16.70 26.04
N PHE A 379 -6.68 16.04 24.91
CA PHE A 379 -7.57 16.08 23.75
C PHE A 379 -8.20 14.73 23.41
N GLU A 380 -7.71 13.63 24.00
CA GLU A 380 -8.15 12.24 23.77
C GLU A 380 -8.24 11.90 22.28
N ILE A 381 -7.23 12.31 21.50
CA ILE A 381 -7.25 12.24 20.04
C ILE A 381 -6.50 11.02 19.50
N ILE A 382 -5.55 10.47 20.24
CA ILE A 382 -4.68 9.41 19.73
C ILE A 382 -5.39 8.07 19.81
N ASP A 383 -6.16 7.78 18.77
CA ASP A 383 -6.78 6.48 18.55
C ASP A 383 -5.78 5.45 17.99
N THR A 384 -6.29 4.30 17.57
CA THR A 384 -5.44 3.23 17.03
C THR A 384 -4.68 3.66 15.77
N LEU A 385 -5.29 4.46 14.90
CA LEU A 385 -4.65 4.93 13.67
C LEU A 385 -3.58 5.98 13.99
N ARG A 386 -3.91 6.96 14.84
CA ARG A 386 -2.96 8.01 15.22
C ARG A 386 -1.79 7.48 16.04
N ARG A 387 -1.97 6.37 16.77
CA ARG A 387 -0.86 5.67 17.43
C ARG A 387 0.15 5.14 16.42
N GLU A 388 -0.32 4.57 15.31
CA GLU A 388 0.55 4.10 14.22
C GLU A 388 1.26 5.28 13.53
N GLU A 389 0.55 6.37 13.24
CA GLU A 389 1.14 7.59 12.65
C GLU A 389 2.19 8.25 13.56
N ALA A 390 1.93 8.29 14.88
CA ALA A 390 2.88 8.76 15.87
C ALA A 390 4.13 7.88 15.92
N ALA A 391 3.96 6.56 15.84
CA ALA A 391 5.06 5.59 15.79
C ALA A 391 5.91 5.80 14.54
N ASP A 392 5.29 5.90 13.35
CA ASP A 392 5.98 6.16 12.09
C ASP A 392 6.77 7.48 12.13
N ALA A 393 6.16 8.54 12.66
CA ALA A 393 6.82 9.83 12.84
C ALA A 393 8.03 9.72 13.77
N PHE A 394 7.90 8.98 14.88
CA PHE A 394 8.97 8.74 15.83
C PHE A 394 10.12 7.94 15.20
N PHE A 395 9.81 6.82 14.54
CA PHE A 395 10.81 5.94 13.93
C PHE A 395 11.57 6.63 12.81
N ALA A 396 10.91 7.48 12.02
CA ALA A 396 11.59 8.29 11.00
C ALA A 396 12.64 9.23 11.61
N LEU A 397 12.35 9.85 12.77
CA LEU A 397 13.32 10.68 13.47
C LEU A 397 14.44 9.85 14.11
N ALA A 398 14.12 8.69 14.68
CA ALA A 398 15.10 7.78 15.26
C ALA A 398 16.09 7.26 14.19
N GLN A 399 15.59 6.90 13.01
CA GLN A 399 16.40 6.50 11.87
C GLN A 399 17.32 7.63 11.41
N ARG A 400 16.82 8.88 11.32
CA ARG A 400 17.63 10.06 10.99
C ARG A 400 18.78 10.28 11.98
N LEU A 401 18.58 9.89 13.24
CA LEU A 401 19.57 9.94 14.31
C LEU A 401 20.52 8.72 14.35
N GLY A 402 20.34 7.73 13.47
CA GLY A 402 21.11 6.50 13.46
C GLY A 402 20.82 5.57 14.64
N VAL A 403 19.66 5.71 15.28
CA VAL A 403 19.22 4.80 16.35
C VAL A 403 18.78 3.48 15.71
N ALA A 404 19.26 2.35 16.25
CA ALA A 404 18.85 1.04 15.78
C ALA A 404 17.35 0.80 16.01
N ASP A 405 16.65 0.25 15.01
CA ASP A 405 15.20 0.05 15.03
C ASP A 405 14.69 -0.67 16.28
N SER A 406 15.37 -1.75 16.70
CA SER A 406 14.98 -2.50 17.91
C SER A 406 15.02 -1.62 19.17
N LYS A 407 16.02 -0.76 19.28
CA LYS A 407 16.18 0.15 20.41
C LYS A 407 15.15 1.28 20.36
N ALA A 408 14.87 1.80 19.17
CA ALA A 408 13.82 2.78 18.99
C ALA A 408 12.44 2.21 19.37
N ALA A 409 12.17 0.94 19.02
CA ALA A 409 10.93 0.26 19.38
C ALA A 409 10.78 0.12 20.90
N ASP A 410 11.82 -0.36 21.59
CA ASP A 410 11.83 -0.46 23.06
C ASP A 410 11.54 0.90 23.71
N TRP A 411 12.20 1.97 23.23
CA TRP A 411 11.98 3.34 23.71
C TRP A 411 10.56 3.83 23.49
N PHE A 412 10.02 3.63 22.29
CA PHE A 412 8.67 4.10 21.96
C PHE A 412 7.62 3.37 22.81
N ASP A 413 7.76 2.05 22.97
CA ASP A 413 6.85 1.25 23.79
C ASP A 413 6.97 1.55 25.29
N GLU A 414 8.17 1.89 25.79
CA GLU A 414 8.37 2.27 27.19
C GLU A 414 7.78 3.65 27.50
N TRP A 415 7.89 4.62 26.59
CA TRP A 415 7.55 6.02 26.90
C TRP A 415 6.13 6.43 26.54
N ARG A 416 5.45 5.71 25.64
CA ARG A 416 4.10 6.08 25.21
C ARG A 416 3.06 5.69 26.24
N ASP A 417 2.15 6.61 26.55
CA ASP A 417 1.01 6.36 27.45
C ASP A 417 -0.34 6.33 26.70
N PHE A 418 -0.34 6.62 25.40
CA PHE A 418 -1.50 6.67 24.51
C PHE A 418 -1.75 5.37 23.70
#